data_AF-A0A7V9U5B9-F1
#
_entry.id   AF-A0A7V9U5B9-F1
#
_cell.length_a   1.000
_cell.length_b   1.000
_cell.length_c   1.000
_cell.angle_alpha   90.00
_cell.angle_beta   90.00
_cell.angle_gamma   90.00
#
_symmetry.space_group_name_H-M   'P 1'
#
loop_
_entity.id
_entity.type
_entity.pdbx_description
1 polymer ?
#
loop_
_entity_poly.entity_id
_entity_poly.type
_entity_poly.pdbx_seq_one_letter_code
_entity_poly.pdbx_strand_id
1 'polypeptide(L)' 'MKEEITQERAERIARSHPCDNCGEYSFKKMRVRPASPADRRALGEVWHISKTCGVCGMQHEIGIDAEGDIVYAI' A
#
# COMPACT_ATOMS: atom_id res chain seq x y z
N MET A 1 5.91 11.44 20.16
CA MET A 1 6.35 10.36 19.26
C MET A 1 5.07 9.87 18.57
N LYS A 2 4.85 10.17 17.28
CA LYS A 2 3.69 9.60 16.58
C LYS A 2 4.02 8.11 16.38
N GLU A 3 3.20 7.23 16.95
CA GLU A 3 3.33 5.79 16.71
C GLU A 3 3.04 5.54 15.22
N GLU A 4 4.08 5.20 14.46
CA GLU A 4 3.94 4.74 13.08
C GLU A 4 2.97 3.54 13.04
N ILE A 5 2.04 3.52 12.09
CA ILE A 5 1.15 2.36 11.94
C ILE A 5 1.96 1.06 11.78
N THR A 6 1.41 -0.03 12.30
CA THR A 6 2.04 -1.36 12.17
C THR A 6 1.93 -1.87 10.73
N GLN A 7 2.85 -2.78 10.36
CA GLN A 7 2.81 -3.46 9.06
C GLN A 7 1.45 -4.14 8.80
N GLU A 8 0.88 -4.78 9.83
CA GLU A 8 -0.43 -5.43 9.74
C GLU A 8 -1.56 -4.43 9.44
N ARG A 9 -1.49 -3.22 10.02
CA ARG A 9 -2.46 -2.17 9.74
C ARG A 9 -2.29 -1.62 8.32
N ALA A 10 -1.05 -1.41 7.88
CA ALA A 10 -0.75 -1.03 6.49
C ALA A 10 -1.29 -2.06 5.49
N GLU A 11 -1.12 -3.35 5.78
CA GLU A 11 -1.67 -4.42 4.95
C GLU A 11 -3.20 -4.36 4.85
N ARG A 12 -3.90 -4.17 5.99
CA ARG A 12 -5.36 -4.04 5.98
C ARG A 12 -5.83 -2.86 5.14
N ILE A 13 -5.18 -1.70 5.27
CA ILE A 13 -5.50 -0.50 4.48
C ILE A 13 -5.34 -0.80 2.99
N ALA A 14 -4.22 -1.42 2.60
CA ALA A 14 -3.97 -1.76 1.20
C ALA A 14 -4.95 -2.79 0.62
N ARG A 15 -5.43 -3.75 1.44
CA ARG A 15 -6.49 -4.71 1.06
C ARG A 15 -7.85 -4.06 0.91
N SER A 16 -8.15 -3.03 1.71
CA SER A 16 -9.38 -2.23 1.61
C SER A 16 -9.38 -1.28 0.41
N HIS A 17 -8.28 -1.19 -0.32
CA HIS A 17 -8.23 -0.48 -1.59
C HIS A 17 -8.52 -1.45 -2.75
N PRO A 18 -9.50 -1.18 -3.63
CA PRO A 18 -9.80 -2.05 -4.77
C PRO A 18 -8.68 -2.03 -5.82
N CYS A 19 -8.81 -2.86 -6.85
CA CYS A 19 -8.04 -2.76 -8.08
C CYS A 19 -8.55 -1.58 -8.92
N ASP A 20 -7.70 -0.61 -9.27
CA ASP A 20 -8.07 0.53 -10.14
C ASP A 20 -8.60 0.14 -11.51
N ASN A 21 -8.21 -1.02 -12.04
CA ASN A 21 -8.64 -1.44 -13.37
C ASN A 21 -9.96 -2.22 -13.39
N CYS A 22 -10.20 -3.13 -12.43
CA CYS A 22 -11.38 -4.00 -12.45
C CYS A 22 -12.27 -3.90 -11.21
N GLY A 23 -11.93 -3.06 -10.22
CA GLY A 23 -12.71 -2.84 -8.99
C GLY A 23 -12.67 -3.98 -7.97
N GLU A 24 -11.93 -5.05 -8.26
CA GLU A 24 -11.92 -6.26 -7.44
C GLU A 24 -11.01 -6.14 -6.21
N TYR A 25 -11.40 -6.78 -5.10
CA TYR A 25 -10.64 -6.80 -3.84
C TYR A 25 -9.79 -8.07 -3.65
N SER A 26 -9.84 -8.98 -4.62
CA SER A 26 -9.10 -10.23 -4.64
C SER A 26 -7.68 -9.99 -5.16
N PHE A 27 -6.68 -10.10 -4.29
CA PHE A 27 -5.26 -9.97 -4.62
C PHE A 27 -4.53 -11.29 -4.39
N LYS A 28 -3.91 -11.83 -5.45
CA LYS A 28 -3.17 -13.11 -5.38
C LYS A 28 -1.77 -12.97 -4.78
N LYS A 29 -1.21 -11.77 -4.81
CA LYS A 29 0.11 -11.44 -4.24
C LYS A 29 0.02 -10.07 -3.59
N MET A 30 0.58 -9.95 -2.40
CA MET A 30 0.70 -8.68 -1.68
C MET A 30 2.03 -8.70 -0.94
N ARG A 31 2.77 -7.60 -1.03
CA ARG A 31 4.04 -7.39 -0.33
C ARG A 31 3.95 -6.05 0.37
N VAL A 32 4.13 -6.06 1.68
CA VAL A 32 4.21 -4.85 2.50
C VAL A 32 5.66 -4.70 2.94
N ARG A 33 6.25 -3.54 2.67
CA ARG A 33 7.64 -3.24 3.00
C ARG A 33 7.74 -1.87 3.64
N PRO A 34 8.69 -1.64 4.55
CA PRO A 34 8.99 -0.28 4.97
C PRO A 34 9.43 0.53 3.74
N ALA A 35 8.94 1.76 3.64
CA ALA A 35 9.34 2.68 2.60
C ALA A 35 10.84 2.98 2.70
N SER A 36 11.48 3.14 1.53
CA SER A 36 12.89 3.50 1.49
C SER A 36 13.11 4.90 2.07
N PRO A 37 14.32 5.25 2.54
CA PRO A 37 14.59 6.61 3.02
C PRO A 37 14.47 7.67 1.92
N ALA A 38 14.52 7.30 0.63
CA ALA A 38 14.22 8.21 -0.47
C ALA A 38 12.72 8.49 -0.55
N ASP A 39 11.90 7.44 -0.54
CA ASP A 39 10.44 7.54 -0.65
C ASP A 39 9.80 8.21 0.58
N ARG A 40 10.30 7.89 1.78
CA ARG A 40 9.92 8.59 3.02
C ARG A 40 10.12 10.10 2.92
N ARG A 41 11.17 10.56 2.24
CA ARG A 41 11.47 11.98 2.08
C ARG A 41 10.72 12.63 0.92
N ALA A 42 10.54 11.91 -0.18
CA ALA A 42 9.93 12.43 -1.39
C ALA A 42 8.39 12.42 -1.33
N LEU A 43 7.81 11.36 -0.78
CA LEU A 43 6.37 11.06 -0.83
C LEU A 43 5.72 11.05 0.55
N GLY A 44 6.52 10.97 1.62
CA GLY A 44 6.01 10.89 2.99
C GLY A 44 5.45 9.51 3.37
N GLU A 45 5.57 8.51 2.49
CA GLU A 45 5.17 7.13 2.82
C GLU A 45 6.11 6.51 3.84
N VAL A 46 5.55 5.78 4.79
CA VAL A 46 6.25 4.96 5.77
C VAL A 46 6.22 3.49 5.36
N TRP A 47 5.18 3.08 4.66
CA TRP A 47 4.95 1.73 4.15
C TRP A 47 4.69 1.77 2.65
N HIS A 48 5.45 0.97 1.92
CA HIS A 48 5.26 0.72 0.50
C HIS A 48 4.64 -0.67 0.30
N ILE A 49 3.49 -0.72 -0.36
CA ILE A 49 2.76 -1.95 -0.65
C ILE A 49 2.72 -2.19 -2.15
N SER A 50 3.14 -3.37 -2.58
CA SER A 50 2.93 -3.84 -3.95
C SER A 50 1.96 -5.01 -3.92
N LYS A 51 0.84 -4.90 -4.64
CA LYS A 51 -0.19 -5.96 -4.73
C LYS A 51 -0.49 -6.29 -6.19
N THR A 52 -0.92 -7.52 -6.46
CA THR A 52 -1.31 -7.96 -7.80
C THR A 52 -2.74 -8.46 -7.76
N CYS A 53 -3.61 -7.88 -8.58
CA CYS A 53 -4.99 -8.32 -8.73
C CYS A 53 -5.02 -9.81 -9.13
N GLY A 54 -5.82 -10.58 -8.41
CA GLY A 54 -6.05 -12.00 -8.66
C GLY A 54 -6.91 -12.26 -9.91
N VAL A 55 -7.67 -11.26 -10.35
CA VAL A 55 -8.62 -11.37 -11.47
C VAL A 55 -8.01 -10.83 -12.76
N CYS A 56 -7.72 -9.53 -12.85
CA CYS A 56 -7.16 -8.93 -14.07
C CYS A 56 -5.64 -8.99 -14.16
N GLY A 57 -4.95 -9.36 -13.07
CA GLY A 57 -3.49 -9.45 -13.04
C GLY A 57 -2.75 -8.11 -12.93
N MET A 58 -3.46 -6.98 -12.86
CA MET A 58 -2.85 -5.66 -12.70
C MET A 58 -2.01 -5.59 -11.42
N GLN A 59 -0.83 -4.98 -11.54
CA GLN A 59 0.03 -4.68 -10.41
C GLN A 59 -0.32 -3.28 -9.91
N HIS A 60 -0.42 -3.16 -8.59
CA HIS A 60 -0.67 -1.90 -7.92
C HIS A 60 0.42 -1.62 -6.91
N GLU A 61 0.75 -0.35 -6.77
CA GLU A 61 1.68 0.17 -5.77
C GLU A 61 0.97 1.22 -4.94
N ILE A 62 1.02 1.06 -3.62
CA ILE A 62 0.35 1.94 -2.66
C ILE A 62 1.37 2.39 -1.62
N GLY A 63 1.50 3.71 -1.47
CA GLY A 63 2.25 4.30 -0.37
C GLY A 63 1.31 4.70 0.76
N ILE A 64 1.67 4.35 2.00
CA ILE A 64 0.92 4.70 3.21
C ILE A 64 1.82 5.43 4.19
N ASP A 65 1.36 6.55 4.74
CA ASP A 65 2.10 7.35 5.72
C ASP A 65 2.08 6.78 7.15
N ALA A 66 2.62 7.54 8.09
CA ALA A 66 2.70 7.15 9.50
C ALA A 66 1.33 7.07 10.21
N GLU A 67 0.32 7.77 9.69
CA GLU A 67 -1.03 7.88 10.29
C GLU A 67 -1.99 6.83 9.71
N GLY A 68 -1.63 6.30 8.54
CA GLY A 68 -2.41 5.30 7.81
C GLY A 68 -3.16 5.88 6.62
N ASP A 69 -2.80 7.07 6.18
CA ASP A 69 -3.34 7.69 4.98
C ASP A 69 -2.57 7.22 3.74
N ILE A 70 -3.32 6.96 2.66
CA ILE A 70 -2.74 6.58 1.37
C ILE A 70 -2.21 7.85 0.70
N VAL A 71 -0.89 7.94 0.55
CA VAL A 71 -0.22 9.09 -0.10
C VAL A 71 -0.20 8.96 -1.62
N TYR A 72 -0.21 7.73 -2.14
CA TYR A 72 -0.44 7.44 -3.56
C TYR A 72 -0.95 6.00 -3.75
N ALA A 73 -1.65 5.79 -4.85
CA ALA A 73 -2.03 4.47 -5.36
C ALA A 73 -1.96 4.52 -6.90
N ILE A 74 -1.18 3.60 -7.49
CA ILE A 74 -1.01 3.45 -8.95
C ILE A 74 -1.13 1.98 -9.37
#